data_AF-A0A645HX14-F1
#
_entry.id   AF-A0A645HX14-F1
#
_cell.length_a   1.000
_cell.length_b   1.000
_cell.length_c   1.000
_cell.angle_alpha   90.00
_cell.angle_beta   90.00
_cell.angle_gamma   90.00
#
_symmetry.space_group_name_H-M   'P 1'
#
loop_
_entity.id
_entity.type
_entity.pdbx_description
1 polymer ?
#
loop_
_entity_poly.entity_id
_entity_poly.type
_entity_poly.pdbx_seq_one_letter_code
_entity_poly.pdbx_strand_id
1 'polypeptide(L)' 'MYEANLFHTKMLIKELDLQNYLFKTDVYELPPKERLAITNNLRREMIEIFSGRNVY' A
#
# COMPACT_ATOMS: atom_id res chain seq x y z
N MET A 1 -13.85 -26.68 -1.83
CA MET A 1 -13.29 -25.33 -1.96
C MET A 1 -13.13 -24.78 -0.56
N TYR A 2 -11.96 -24.98 0.05
CA TYR A 2 -11.67 -24.50 1.39
C TYR A 2 -10.40 -23.66 1.29
N GLU A 3 -10.56 -22.40 0.89
CA GLU A 3 -9.53 -21.42 1.20
C GLU A 3 -9.49 -21.35 2.73
N ALA A 4 -8.39 -21.87 3.28
CA ALA A 4 -8.21 -22.04 4.72
C ALA A 4 -8.60 -20.77 5.45
N ASN A 5 -9.27 -20.94 6.59
CA ASN A 5 -9.71 -19.90 7.50
C ASN A 5 -8.53 -19.15 8.15
N LEU A 6 -7.71 -18.47 7.35
CA LEU A 6 -6.74 -17.44 7.75
C LEU A 6 -7.37 -16.03 7.66
N PHE A 7 -8.70 -15.94 7.68
CA PHE A 7 -9.46 -14.71 7.45
C PHE A 7 -9.37 -13.67 8.59
N HIS A 8 -8.60 -13.93 9.66
CA HIS A 8 -8.48 -13.01 10.79
C HIS A 8 -7.18 -12.19 10.83
N THR A 9 -6.23 -12.40 9.91
CA THR A 9 -4.93 -11.68 9.91
C THR A 9 -4.68 -10.84 8.66
N LYS A 10 -5.63 -10.76 7.73
CA LYS A 10 -5.53 -9.83 6.59
C LYS A 10 -6.10 -8.48 7.00
N MET A 11 -5.21 -7.50 7.22
CA MET A 11 -5.58 -6.13 7.56
C MET A 11 -5.06 -5.18 6.48
N LEU A 12 -5.92 -4.26 6.05
CA LEU A 12 -5.55 -3.15 5.19
C LEU A 12 -5.53 -1.86 6.04
N ILE A 13 -4.48 -1.06 5.88
CA ILE A 13 -4.39 0.24 6.54
C ILE A 13 -5.46 1.16 5.94
N LYS A 14 -6.28 1.77 6.80
CA LYS A 14 -7.39 2.64 6.40
C LYS A 14 -6.89 4.01 5.91
N GLU A 15 -5.88 4.55 6.57
CA GLU A 15 -5.31 5.88 6.29
C GLU A 15 -3.83 5.73 5.98
N LEU A 16 -3.47 6.00 4.73
CA LEU A 16 -2.08 5.92 4.28
C LEU A 16 -1.37 7.23 4.61
N ASP A 17 -0.36 7.14 5.48
CA ASP A 17 0.60 8.21 5.73
C ASP A 17 1.90 7.89 5.00
N LEU A 18 2.15 8.62 3.91
CA LEU A 18 3.29 8.41 3.02
C LEU A 18 4.64 8.60 3.74
N GLN A 19 4.71 9.42 4.80
CA GLN A 19 5.95 9.65 5.54
C GLN A 19 6.51 8.34 6.14
N ASN A 20 5.65 7.40 6.52
CA ASN A 20 6.06 6.10 7.08
C ASN A 20 6.70 5.15 6.06
N TYR A 21 6.62 5.48 4.77
CA TYR A 21 7.10 4.66 3.65
C TYR A 21 8.28 5.30 2.91
N LEU A 22 8.70 6.51 3.31
CA LEU A 22 9.85 7.20 2.75
C LEU A 22 11.09 6.95 3.62
N PHE A 23 12.24 6.77 2.98
CA PHE A 23 13.51 6.59 3.68
C PHE A 23 14.31 7.88 3.64
N LYS A 24 14.58 8.48 4.80
CA LYS A 24 15.43 9.68 4.95
C LYS A 24 15.04 10.86 4.04
N THR A 25 13.79 10.90 3.57
CA THR A 25 13.26 11.97 2.73
C THR A 25 11.94 12.43 3.35
N ASP A 26 11.75 13.73 3.42
CA ASP A 26 10.50 14.31 3.87
C ASP A 26 9.49 14.36 2.72
N VAL A 27 8.21 14.10 2.99
CA VAL A 27 7.16 14.19 1.96
C VAL A 27 7.19 15.55 1.25
N TYR A 28 7.48 16.65 1.96
CA TYR A 28 7.49 18.00 1.39
C TYR A 28 8.62 18.27 0.40
N GLU A 29 9.70 17.48 0.42
CA GLU A 29 10.79 17.57 -0.55
C GLU A 29 10.40 16.97 -1.92
N LEU A 30 9.42 16.06 -1.93
CA LEU A 30 8.95 15.41 -3.14
C LEU A 30 7.97 16.30 -3.91
N PRO A 31 8.16 16.45 -5.24
CA PRO A 31 7.22 17.16 -6.08
C PRO A 31 5.84 16.47 -6.04
N PRO A 32 4.74 17.24 -6.14
CA PRO A 32 3.39 16.72 -5.94
C PRO A 32 3.01 15.59 -6.91
N LYS A 33 3.53 15.62 -8.13
CA LYS A 33 3.31 14.56 -9.13
C LYS A 33 3.93 13.23 -8.72
N GLU A 34 5.17 13.27 -8.21
CA GLU A 34 5.90 12.09 -7.78
C GLU A 34 5.28 11.51 -6.51
N ARG A 35 4.91 12.37 -5.56
CA ARG A 35 4.14 12.00 -4.37
C ARG A 35 2.86 11.24 -4.72
N LEU A 36 2.11 11.73 -5.72
CA LEU A 36 0.89 11.08 -6.19
C LEU A 36 1.19 9.71 -6.82
N ALA A 37 2.23 9.62 -7.65
CA ALA A 37 2.64 8.37 -8.28
C ALA A 37 3.03 7.31 -7.23
N ILE A 38 3.86 7.67 -6.25
CA ILE A 38 4.28 6.78 -5.16
C ILE A 38 3.06 6.32 -4.34
N THR A 39 2.16 7.24 -3.99
CA THR A 39 0.93 6.91 -3.25
C THR A 39 0.05 5.91 -4.00
N ASN A 40 -0.10 6.09 -5.32
CA ASN A 40 -0.89 5.19 -6.15
C ASN A 40 -0.26 3.80 -6.26
N ASN A 41 1.07 3.72 -6.41
CA ASN A 41 1.80 2.46 -6.45
C ASN A 41 1.66 1.69 -5.13
N LEU A 42 1.87 2.38 -3.99
CA LEU A 42 1.71 1.78 -2.65
C LEU A 42 0.30 1.21 -2.45
N ARG A 43 -0.75 1.98 -2.81
CA ARG A 43 -2.13 1.48 -2.70
C ARG A 43 -2.36 0.24 -3.55
N ARG A 44 -1.80 0.20 -4.78
CA ARG A 44 -1.93 -0.97 -5.65
C ARG A 44 -1.29 -2.19 -5.00
N GLU A 45 -0.05 -2.08 -4.55
CA GLU A 45 0.66 -3.19 -3.90
C GLU A 45 -0.05 -3.68 -2.63
N MET A 46 -0.59 -2.76 -1.81
CA MET A 46 -1.34 -3.14 -0.61
C MET A 46 -2.61 -3.95 -0.94
N ILE A 47 -3.29 -3.62 -2.04
CA ILE A 47 -4.46 -4.36 -2.53
C ILE A 47 -4.03 -5.74 -3.05
N GLU A 48 -2.91 -5.82 -3.76
CA GLU A 48 -2.35 -7.08 -4.26
C GLU A 48 -1.94 -8.01 -3.11
N ILE A 49 -1.29 -7.48 -2.08
CA ILE A 49 -0.93 -8.21 -0.85
C ILE A 49 -2.18 -8.68 -0.11
N PHE A 50 -3.20 -7.82 0.03
CA PHE A 50 -4.45 -8.17 0.71
C PHE A 50 -5.21 -9.28 -0.04
N SER A 51 -5.36 -9.13 -1.35
CA SER A 51 -6.05 -10.10 -2.20
C SER A 51 -5.23 -11.38 -2.41
N GLY A 52 -3.91 -11.35 -2.20
CA GLY A 52 -3.00 -12.47 -2.43
C GLY A 52 -2.90 -12.86 -3.91
N ARG A 53 -3.23 -11.94 -4.82
CA ARG A 53 -3.18 -12.14 -6.27
C ARG A 53 -2.65 -10.85 -6.91
N ASN A 54 -1.81 -11.02 -7.92
CA ASN A 54 -1.42 -9.92 -8.79
C ASN A 54 -2.60 -9.66 -9.74
N VAL A 55 -3.19 -8.46 -9.63
CA VAL A 55 -4.44 -8.10 -10.34
C VAL A 55 -4.14 -7.31 -11.62
N TYR A 56 -2.86 -7.03 -11.92
CA TYR A 56 -2.37 -6.21 -13.03
C TYR A 56 -1.13 -6.81 -13.69
#